data_AF-A0A2E3DNN9-F1
#
_entry.id   AF-A0A2E3DNN9-F1
#
_cell.length_a   1.000
_cell.length_b   1.000
_cell.length_c   1.000
_cell.angle_alpha   90.00
_cell.angle_beta   90.00
_cell.angle_gamma   90.00
#
_symmetry.space_group_name_H-M   'P 1'
#
loop_
_entity.id
_entity.type
_entity.pdbx_description
1 polymer ?
#
loop_
_entity_poly.entity_id
_entity_poly.type
_entity_poly.pdbx_seq_one_letter_code
_entity_poly.pdbx_strand_id
1 'polypeptide(L)'
;MSAKKLTLLVFIISMSYVILRYHFFGDIPLSDIPAFLLNKALAYSGLLLLGFAGLQSRSSKRHKVGMAAAYFLLIHVIMTITLFSPEYFSKFFIEDSKRLTLFASLSLLCGTLAFVCLTHLWRVSINTRKGTDLSLVNGLGRLLLILVAGHTGLMGFKGWFSPETWPGRLPPLTLIAFVTASIFLWITHKRKHSNV
;
A
#
# COMPACT_ATOMS: atom_id res chain seq x y z
N MET A 1 16.88 -14.84 0.78
CA MET A 1 15.89 -14.63 1.87
C MET A 1 14.57 -15.36 1.56
N SER A 2 14.01 -16.07 2.54
CA SER A 2 12.71 -16.73 2.42
C SER A 2 11.55 -15.72 2.40
N ALA A 3 10.37 -16.12 1.88
CA ALA A 3 9.20 -15.24 1.85
C ALA A 3 8.78 -14.81 3.27
N LYS A 4 8.77 -15.75 4.24
CA LYS A 4 8.46 -15.47 5.64
C LYS A 4 9.38 -14.41 6.25
N LYS A 5 10.70 -14.56 6.05
CA LYS A 5 11.70 -13.60 6.57
C LYS A 5 11.55 -12.22 5.91
N LEU A 6 11.26 -12.18 4.61
CA LEU A 6 10.98 -10.93 3.91
C LEU A 6 9.73 -10.24 4.48
N THR A 7 8.63 -10.97 4.62
CA THR A 7 7.37 -10.45 5.18
C THR A 7 7.55 -9.90 6.58
N LEU A 8 8.22 -10.63 7.46
CA LEU A 8 8.48 -10.19 8.83
C LEU A 8 9.35 -8.92 8.85
N LEU A 9 10.43 -8.89 8.05
CA LEU A 9 11.32 -7.73 7.99
C LEU A 9 10.59 -6.48 7.49
N VAL A 10 9.83 -6.60 6.40
CA VAL A 10 9.05 -5.50 5.83
C VAL A 10 8.01 -4.98 6.83
N PHE A 11 7.33 -5.90 7.53
CA PHE A 11 6.36 -5.54 8.56
C PHE A 11 7.00 -4.79 9.73
N ILE A 12 8.09 -5.32 10.30
CA ILE A 12 8.79 -4.69 11.42
C ILE A 12 9.27 -3.30 11.03
N ILE A 13 9.94 -3.14 9.88
CA ILE A 13 10.43 -1.83 9.41
C ILE A 13 9.27 -0.85 9.24
N SER A 14 8.17 -1.27 8.62
CA SER A 14 7.00 -0.41 8.40
C SER A 14 6.34 -0.02 9.72
N MET A 15 6.21 -0.96 10.65
CA MET A 15 5.63 -0.71 11.98
C MET A 15 6.51 0.24 12.80
N SER A 16 7.82 0.00 12.84
CA SER A 16 8.78 0.89 13.50
C SER A 16 8.72 2.30 12.94
N TYR A 17 8.66 2.46 11.61
CA TYR A 17 8.53 3.76 10.97
C TYR A 17 7.24 4.48 11.39
N VAL A 18 6.11 3.77 11.37
CA VAL A 18 4.81 4.32 11.70
C VAL A 18 4.74 4.72 13.18
N ILE A 19 5.24 3.88 14.09
CA ILE A 19 5.30 4.22 15.53
C ILE A 19 6.18 5.46 15.73
N LEU A 20 7.39 5.47 15.16
CA LEU A 20 8.31 6.59 15.30
C LEU A 20 7.69 7.90 14.82
N ARG A 21 7.11 7.90 13.61
CA ARG A 21 6.55 9.11 13.00
C ARG A 21 5.25 9.58 13.64
N TYR A 22 4.31 8.67 13.92
CA TYR A 22 2.94 9.05 14.29
C TYR A 22 2.73 9.11 15.81
N HIS A 23 3.48 8.32 16.59
CA HIS A 23 3.33 8.28 18.05
C HIS A 23 4.45 9.03 18.78
N PHE A 24 5.72 8.83 18.41
CA PHE A 24 6.83 9.51 19.11
C PHE A 24 7.01 10.96 18.65
N PHE A 25 6.91 11.22 17.34
CA PHE A 25 7.06 12.56 16.78
C PHE A 25 5.74 13.26 16.45
N GLY A 26 4.62 12.54 16.52
CA GLY A 26 3.27 13.06 16.30
C GLY A 26 2.39 12.79 17.51
N ASP A 27 1.13 13.20 17.41
CA ASP A 27 0.25 13.26 18.59
C ASP A 27 -0.73 12.08 18.69
N ILE A 28 -0.45 10.95 18.03
CA ILE A 28 -1.37 9.81 18.05
C ILE A 28 -1.22 9.04 19.38
N PRO A 29 -2.32 8.83 20.14
CA PRO A 29 -2.27 8.13 21.42
C PRO A 29 -1.92 6.64 21.29
N LEU A 30 -1.41 6.05 22.36
CA LEU A 30 -1.10 4.61 22.44
C LEU A 30 -2.31 3.72 22.14
N SER A 31 -3.53 4.16 22.51
CA SER A 31 -4.79 3.45 22.26
C SER A 31 -5.06 3.19 20.77
N ASP A 32 -4.50 4.03 19.90
CA ASP A 32 -4.72 3.97 18.46
C ASP A 32 -3.67 3.09 17.76
N ILE A 33 -2.69 2.55 18.50
CA ILE A 33 -1.67 1.66 17.95
C ILE A 33 -2.27 0.39 17.33
N PRO A 34 -3.11 -0.39 18.05
CA PRO A 34 -3.59 -1.69 17.56
C PRO A 34 -4.44 -1.59 16.29
N ALA A 35 -5.13 -0.47 16.09
CA ALA A 35 -6.00 -0.27 14.95
C ALA A 35 -5.39 0.70 13.92
N PHE A 36 -5.25 1.98 14.28
CA PHE A 36 -4.91 3.03 13.32
C PHE A 36 -3.47 2.95 12.81
N LEU A 37 -2.48 2.76 13.69
CA LEU A 37 -1.07 2.65 13.26
C LEU A 37 -0.80 1.30 12.61
N LEU A 38 -1.34 0.20 13.15
CA LEU A 38 -1.24 -1.11 12.51
C LEU A 38 -1.80 -1.09 11.08
N ASN A 39 -2.95 -0.44 10.87
CA ASN A 39 -3.54 -0.28 9.54
C ASN A 39 -2.57 0.40 8.55
N LYS A 40 -1.89 1.48 8.96
CA LYS A 40 -0.88 2.17 8.13
C LYS A 40 0.32 1.28 7.84
N ALA A 41 0.81 0.54 8.84
CA ALA A 41 1.94 -0.36 8.68
C ALA A 41 1.61 -1.52 7.73
N LEU A 42 0.41 -2.10 7.83
CA LEU A 42 -0.07 -3.16 6.95
C LEU A 42 -0.22 -2.67 5.50
N ALA A 43 -0.79 -1.47 5.30
CA ALA A 43 -0.94 -0.87 3.98
C ALA A 43 0.41 -0.76 3.25
N TYR A 44 1.40 -0.15 3.92
CA TYR A 44 2.72 0.07 3.33
C TYR A 44 3.51 -1.25 3.17
N SER A 45 3.42 -2.15 4.16
CA SER A 45 4.01 -3.49 4.06
C SER A 45 3.44 -4.28 2.88
N GLY A 46 2.12 -4.21 2.69
CA GLY A 46 1.42 -4.84 1.58
C GLY A 46 1.92 -4.33 0.22
N LEU A 47 2.09 -3.01 0.08
CA LEU A 47 2.68 -2.40 -1.12
C LEU A 47 4.11 -2.90 -1.39
N LEU A 48 4.98 -2.89 -0.38
CA LEU A 48 6.36 -3.38 -0.53
C LEU A 48 6.40 -4.85 -0.96
N LEU A 49 5.59 -5.70 -0.32
CA LEU A 49 5.51 -7.11 -0.66
C LEU A 49 4.95 -7.33 -2.07
N LEU A 50 3.94 -6.55 -2.49
CA LEU A 50 3.41 -6.61 -3.84
C LEU A 50 4.48 -6.26 -4.88
N GLY A 51 5.22 -5.18 -4.65
CA GLY A 51 6.34 -4.78 -5.50
C GLY A 51 7.42 -5.86 -5.57
N PHE A 52 7.86 -6.38 -4.41
CA PHE A 52 8.84 -7.47 -4.36
C PHE A 52 8.35 -8.76 -5.03
N ALA A 53 7.06 -9.07 -4.96
CA ALA A 53 6.47 -10.20 -5.69
C ALA A 53 6.63 -10.00 -7.20
N GLY A 54 6.36 -8.79 -7.71
CA GLY A 54 6.57 -8.43 -9.12
C GLY A 54 8.03 -8.54 -9.58
N LEU A 55 8.99 -8.47 -8.65
CA LEU A 55 10.42 -8.62 -8.95
C LEU A 55 10.95 -10.06 -8.84
N GLN A 56 10.16 -11.03 -8.36
CA GLN A 56 10.62 -12.42 -8.26
C GLN A 56 10.63 -13.11 -9.63
N SER A 57 11.75 -13.76 -9.96
CA SER A 57 11.92 -14.58 -11.17
C SER A 57 11.43 -16.02 -11.03
N ARG A 58 11.15 -16.48 -9.81
CA ARG A 58 10.61 -17.83 -9.55
C ARG A 58 9.13 -17.74 -9.18
N SER A 59 8.29 -18.41 -9.97
CA SER A 59 6.82 -18.41 -9.79
C SER A 59 6.40 -18.82 -8.36
N SER A 60 7.04 -19.85 -7.79
CA SER A 60 6.74 -20.30 -6.42
C SER A 60 7.02 -19.24 -5.34
N LYS A 61 8.11 -18.48 -5.48
CA LYS A 61 8.47 -17.41 -4.53
C LYS A 61 7.61 -16.17 -4.76
N ARG A 62 7.35 -15.82 -6.02
CA ARG A 62 6.41 -14.77 -6.41
C ARG A 62 5.05 -14.99 -5.78
N HIS A 63 4.50 -16.20 -5.90
CA HIS A 63 3.22 -16.57 -5.32
C HIS A 63 3.22 -16.41 -3.80
N LYS A 64 4.21 -16.97 -3.08
CA LYS A 64 4.28 -16.85 -1.60
C LYS A 64 4.33 -15.40 -1.11
N VAL A 65 5.13 -14.55 -1.77
CA VAL A 65 5.24 -13.13 -1.40
C VAL A 65 3.97 -12.35 -1.79
N GLY A 66 3.40 -12.64 -2.96
CA GLY A 66 2.16 -12.01 -3.43
C GLY A 66 0.95 -12.36 -2.57
N MET A 67 0.86 -13.60 -2.08
CA MET A 67 -0.18 -14.01 -1.12
C MET A 67 -0.04 -13.25 0.21
N ALA A 68 1.17 -13.08 0.73
CA ALA A 68 1.39 -12.27 1.93
C ALA A 68 0.98 -10.80 1.72
N ALA A 69 1.30 -10.22 0.56
CA ALA A 69 0.85 -8.89 0.17
C ALA A 69 -0.68 -8.79 0.14
N ALA A 70 -1.35 -9.77 -0.46
CA ALA A 70 -2.81 -9.81 -0.56
C ALA A 70 -3.49 -9.83 0.82
N TYR A 71 -2.99 -10.64 1.77
CA TYR A 71 -3.53 -10.65 3.13
C TYR A 71 -3.34 -9.32 3.86
N PHE A 72 -2.16 -8.71 3.76
CA PHE A 72 -1.90 -7.42 4.42
C PHE A 72 -2.80 -6.32 3.87
N LEU A 73 -2.97 -6.27 2.55
CA LEU A 73 -3.84 -5.29 1.90
C LEU A 73 -5.33 -5.56 2.18
N LEU A 74 -5.74 -6.83 2.28
CA LEU A 74 -7.11 -7.18 2.69
C LEU A 74 -7.40 -6.69 4.11
N ILE A 75 -6.51 -6.98 5.06
CA ILE A 75 -6.67 -6.52 6.45
C ILE A 75 -6.70 -4.99 6.49
N HIS A 76 -5.81 -4.32 5.75
CA HIS A 76 -5.82 -2.86 5.61
C HIS A 76 -7.18 -2.32 5.14
N VAL A 77 -7.79 -2.93 4.11
CA VAL A 77 -9.11 -2.52 3.61
C VAL A 77 -10.18 -2.69 4.68
N ILE A 78 -10.21 -3.85 5.36
CA ILE A 78 -11.18 -4.13 6.43
C ILE A 78 -11.03 -3.12 7.57
N MET A 79 -9.80 -2.92 8.07
CA MET A 79 -9.53 -1.96 9.15
C MET A 79 -9.88 -0.52 8.74
N THR A 80 -9.59 -0.15 7.50
CA THR A 80 -9.92 1.19 7.00
C THR A 80 -11.43 1.42 6.98
N ILE A 81 -12.22 0.44 6.53
CA ILE A 81 -13.69 0.53 6.56
C ILE A 81 -14.19 0.70 8.00
N THR A 82 -13.64 -0.06 8.95
CA THR A 82 -14.02 0.03 10.38
C THR A 82 -13.65 1.38 11.00
N LEU A 83 -12.53 1.97 10.60
CA LEU A 83 -12.03 3.24 11.14
C LEU A 83 -12.51 4.46 10.34
N PHE A 84 -13.31 4.29 9.27
CA PHE A 84 -13.58 5.36 8.32
C PHE A 84 -14.53 6.42 8.88
N SER A 85 -13.96 7.39 9.59
CA SER A 85 -14.68 8.47 10.22
C SER A 85 -13.88 9.79 10.24
N PRO A 86 -14.53 10.94 10.48
CA PRO A 86 -13.85 12.23 10.58
C PRO A 86 -12.79 12.29 11.70
N GLU A 87 -12.97 11.52 12.76
CA GLU A 87 -12.03 11.46 13.90
C GLU A 87 -10.67 10.90 13.48
N TYR A 88 -10.65 9.85 12.66
CA TYR A 88 -9.41 9.23 12.18
C TYR A 88 -8.90 9.80 10.85
N PHE A 89 -9.80 10.33 10.01
CA PHE A 89 -9.50 10.78 8.65
C PHE A 89 -10.04 12.18 8.37
N SER A 90 -9.89 13.12 9.29
CA SER A 90 -10.42 14.50 9.18
C SER A 90 -10.16 15.16 7.81
N LYS A 91 -8.95 15.01 7.26
CA LYS A 91 -8.56 15.55 5.93
C LYS A 91 -9.39 15.01 4.75
N PHE A 92 -10.13 13.92 4.93
CA PHE A 92 -10.96 13.32 3.89
C PHE A 92 -12.33 13.97 3.81
N PHE A 93 -12.78 14.62 4.87
CA PHE A 93 -14.10 15.20 4.99
C PHE A 93 -14.05 16.72 4.79
N ILE A 94 -15.13 17.27 4.25
CA ILE A 94 -15.33 18.73 4.21
C ILE A 94 -15.67 19.18 5.63
N GLU A 95 -15.11 20.31 6.05
CA GLU A 95 -15.38 20.92 7.36
C GLU A 95 -16.90 21.08 7.59
N ASP A 96 -17.35 20.74 8.79
CA ASP A 96 -18.78 20.72 9.19
C ASP A 96 -19.70 19.87 8.32
N SER A 97 -19.15 18.92 7.56
CA SER A 97 -19.90 18.02 6.69
C SER A 97 -19.46 16.57 6.84
N LYS A 98 -20.39 15.64 6.66
CA LYS A 98 -20.07 14.22 6.48
C LYS A 98 -19.69 13.87 5.03
N ARG A 99 -19.61 14.88 4.15
CA ARG A 99 -19.25 14.68 2.74
C ARG A 99 -17.73 14.62 2.56
N LEU A 100 -17.32 13.79 1.60
CA LEU A 100 -15.93 13.67 1.21
C LEU A 100 -15.48 14.87 0.38
N THR A 101 -14.21 15.24 0.51
CA THR A 101 -13.56 16.14 -0.45
C THR A 101 -13.38 15.44 -1.79
N LEU A 102 -13.29 16.20 -2.89
CA LEU A 102 -13.05 15.63 -4.22
C LEU A 102 -11.80 14.74 -4.26
N PHE A 103 -10.70 15.19 -3.64
CA PHE A 103 -9.45 14.43 -3.58
C PHE A 103 -9.59 13.12 -2.78
N ALA A 104 -10.37 13.14 -1.68
CA ALA A 104 -10.68 11.93 -0.93
C ALA A 104 -11.53 10.95 -1.76
N SER A 105 -12.56 11.44 -2.46
CA SER A 105 -13.39 10.61 -3.34
C SER A 105 -12.57 9.96 -4.45
N LEU A 106 -11.70 10.71 -5.13
CA LEU A 106 -10.84 10.16 -6.18
C LEU A 106 -9.80 9.19 -5.61
N SER A 107 -9.21 9.50 -4.45
CA SER A 107 -8.29 8.59 -3.76
C SER A 107 -8.97 7.25 -3.41
N LEU A 108 -10.18 7.28 -2.85
CA LEU A 108 -10.95 6.08 -2.51
C LEU A 108 -11.40 5.30 -3.74
N LEU A 109 -11.70 5.98 -4.85
CA LEU A 109 -11.97 5.32 -6.14
C LEU A 109 -10.73 4.55 -6.62
N CYS A 110 -9.55 5.18 -6.59
CA CYS A 110 -8.29 4.49 -6.90
C CYS A 110 -8.05 3.28 -5.99
N GLY A 111 -8.28 3.43 -4.68
CA GLY A 111 -8.15 2.34 -3.70
C GLY A 111 -9.11 1.18 -3.98
N THR A 112 -10.37 1.49 -4.27
CA THR A 112 -11.40 0.51 -4.61
C THR A 112 -11.04 -0.26 -5.89
N LEU A 113 -10.65 0.44 -6.96
CA LEU A 113 -10.23 -0.19 -8.21
C LEU A 113 -8.95 -1.03 -8.03
N ALA A 114 -8.00 -0.57 -7.21
CA ALA A 114 -6.80 -1.34 -6.87
C ALA A 114 -7.16 -2.64 -6.14
N PHE A 115 -8.12 -2.57 -5.22
CA PHE A 115 -8.60 -3.74 -4.48
C PHE A 115 -9.31 -4.74 -5.41
N VAL A 116 -10.11 -4.28 -6.38
CA VAL A 116 -10.69 -5.15 -7.41
C VAL A 116 -9.61 -5.84 -8.25
N CYS A 117 -8.57 -5.11 -8.65
CA CYS A 117 -7.43 -5.70 -9.35
C CYS A 117 -6.71 -6.76 -8.49
N LEU A 118 -6.52 -6.47 -7.21
CA LEU A 118 -5.89 -7.37 -6.25
C LEU A 118 -6.70 -8.66 -6.05
N THR A 119 -8.01 -8.55 -5.84
CA THR A 119 -8.88 -9.72 -5.62
C THR A 119 -8.95 -10.58 -6.87
N HIS A 120 -8.95 -9.98 -8.07
CA HIS A 120 -8.85 -10.72 -9.32
C HIS A 120 -7.51 -11.48 -9.43
N LEU A 121 -6.38 -10.80 -9.19
CA LEU A 121 -5.06 -11.46 -9.16
C LEU A 121 -4.99 -12.58 -8.13
N TRP A 122 -5.58 -12.37 -6.96
CA TRP A 122 -5.61 -13.36 -5.89
C TRP A 122 -6.43 -14.59 -6.28
N ARG A 123 -7.62 -14.40 -6.85
CA ARG A 123 -8.46 -15.49 -7.38
C ARG A 123 -7.71 -16.31 -8.44
N VAL A 124 -7.10 -15.65 -9.43
CA VAL A 124 -6.32 -16.33 -10.47
C VAL A 124 -5.14 -17.08 -9.84
N SER A 125 -4.43 -16.47 -8.89
CA SER A 125 -3.30 -17.08 -8.18
C SER A 125 -3.66 -18.36 -7.41
N ILE A 126 -4.89 -18.47 -6.89
CA ILE A 126 -5.39 -19.68 -6.21
C ILE A 126 -5.76 -20.77 -7.24
N ASN A 127 -6.35 -20.37 -8.37
CA ASN A 127 -6.89 -21.31 -9.37
C ASN A 127 -5.84 -21.83 -10.37
N THR A 128 -4.74 -21.11 -10.59
CA THR A 128 -3.68 -21.54 -11.52
C THR A 128 -2.80 -22.62 -10.87
N ARG A 129 -2.59 -23.75 -11.57
CA ARG A 129 -1.61 -24.78 -11.16
C ARG A 129 -0.24 -24.14 -10.97
N LYS A 130 0.36 -24.34 -9.79
CA LYS A 130 1.70 -23.83 -9.44
C LYS A 130 2.72 -24.28 -10.49
N GLY A 131 3.30 -23.37 -11.27
CA GLY A 131 4.62 -23.65 -11.87
C GLY A 131 4.95 -23.10 -13.26
N THR A 132 4.02 -22.65 -14.10
CA THR A 132 4.36 -22.37 -15.51
C THR A 132 4.56 -20.88 -15.82
N ASP A 133 3.71 -20.00 -15.30
CA ASP A 133 3.70 -18.60 -15.73
C ASP A 133 4.19 -17.62 -14.67
N LEU A 134 4.99 -16.65 -15.12
CA LEU A 134 5.41 -15.52 -14.29
C LEU A 134 4.32 -14.45 -14.24
N SER A 135 3.50 -14.29 -15.27
CA SER A 135 2.43 -13.30 -15.32
C SER A 135 1.07 -13.98 -15.19
N LEU A 136 0.35 -13.76 -14.09
CA LEU A 136 -1.00 -14.29 -13.90
C LEU A 136 -2.01 -13.63 -14.85
N VAL A 137 -1.91 -12.30 -14.97
CA VAL A 137 -2.70 -11.47 -15.89
C VAL A 137 -1.80 -10.36 -16.39
N ASN A 138 -1.62 -10.27 -17.71
CA ASN A 138 -0.69 -9.33 -18.31
C ASN A 138 -1.05 -7.88 -18.00
N GLY A 139 -0.12 -7.16 -17.37
CA GLY A 139 -0.26 -5.73 -17.06
C GLY A 139 -1.06 -5.39 -15.80
N LEU A 140 -1.87 -6.31 -15.26
CA LEU A 140 -2.76 -6.02 -14.12
C LEU A 140 -1.98 -5.62 -12.85
N GLY A 141 -0.82 -6.23 -12.60
CA GLY A 141 0.05 -5.81 -11.49
C GLY A 141 0.60 -4.38 -11.64
N ARG A 142 0.85 -3.92 -12.87
CA ARG A 142 1.27 -2.53 -13.12
C ARG A 142 0.11 -1.56 -12.97
N LEU A 143 -1.08 -1.93 -13.46
CA LEU A 143 -2.30 -1.15 -13.24
C LEU A 143 -2.57 -0.97 -11.74
N LEU A 144 -2.41 -2.04 -10.95
CA LEU A 144 -2.53 -1.99 -9.50
C LEU A 144 -1.53 -0.98 -8.88
N LEU A 145 -0.26 -0.98 -9.31
CA LEU A 145 0.73 0.00 -8.86
C LEU A 145 0.38 1.45 -9.24
N ILE A 146 -0.16 1.67 -10.44
CA ILE A 146 -0.66 2.99 -10.89
C ILE A 146 -1.80 3.45 -9.97
N LEU A 147 -2.77 2.56 -9.69
CA LEU A 147 -3.89 2.87 -8.83
C LEU A 147 -3.47 3.14 -7.38
N VAL A 148 -2.47 2.41 -6.84
CA VAL A 148 -1.90 2.69 -5.51
C VAL A 148 -1.16 4.02 -5.47
N ALA A 149 -0.41 4.36 -6.52
CA ALA A 149 0.19 5.69 -6.66
C ALA A 149 -0.89 6.78 -6.71
N GLY A 150 -1.96 6.59 -7.48
CA GLY A 150 -3.11 7.49 -7.49
C GLY A 150 -3.76 7.64 -6.11
N HIS A 151 -4.06 6.52 -5.45
CA HIS A 151 -4.66 6.49 -4.11
C HIS A 151 -3.85 7.30 -3.09
N THR A 152 -2.54 7.03 -3.00
CA THR A 152 -1.64 7.68 -2.03
C THR A 152 -1.28 9.12 -2.42
N GLY A 153 -1.18 9.40 -3.71
CA GLY A 153 -0.90 10.73 -4.23
C GLY A 153 -2.04 11.70 -4.01
N LEU A 154 -3.27 11.31 -4.38
CA LEU A 154 -4.45 12.16 -4.26
C LEU A 154 -4.74 12.55 -2.80
N MET A 155 -4.52 11.66 -1.84
CA MET A 155 -4.71 11.96 -0.42
C MET A 155 -3.53 12.71 0.24
N GLY A 156 -2.34 12.70 -0.38
CA GLY A 156 -1.10 13.14 0.25
C GLY A 156 -0.48 14.41 -0.31
N PHE A 157 -0.65 14.66 -1.62
CA PHE A 157 0.16 15.59 -2.40
C PHE A 157 0.35 16.98 -1.78
N LYS A 158 -0.73 17.58 -1.27
CA LYS A 158 -0.68 18.93 -0.67
C LYS A 158 0.29 19.04 0.51
N GLY A 159 0.51 17.96 1.27
CA GLY A 159 1.38 17.96 2.45
C GLY A 159 2.84 17.54 2.17
N TRP A 160 3.19 17.24 0.93
CA TRP A 160 4.52 16.72 0.59
C TRP A 160 5.60 17.78 0.41
N PHE A 161 5.22 19.04 0.21
CA PHE A 161 6.19 20.10 -0.12
C PHE A 161 6.43 21.07 1.03
N SER A 162 6.05 20.67 2.26
CA SER A 162 6.24 21.46 3.48
C SER A 162 6.99 20.63 4.54
N PRO A 163 8.28 20.32 4.36
CA PRO A 163 9.05 19.46 5.28
C PRO A 163 9.11 19.99 6.71
N GLU A 164 8.96 21.29 6.90
CA GLU A 164 8.85 21.97 8.19
C GLU A 164 7.62 21.56 9.00
N THR A 165 6.55 21.10 8.34
CA THR A 165 5.32 20.62 8.99
C THR A 165 5.35 19.13 9.31
N TRP A 166 6.42 18.42 8.93
CA TRP A 166 6.50 16.98 9.12
C TRP A 166 6.86 16.62 10.56
N PRO A 167 6.07 15.74 11.22
CA PRO A 167 6.43 15.17 12.53
C PRO A 167 7.86 14.62 12.53
N GLY A 168 8.73 15.20 13.35
CA GLY A 168 10.15 14.80 13.45
C GLY A 168 10.95 14.98 12.16
N ARG A 169 10.50 15.85 11.23
CA ARG A 169 11.03 15.98 9.86
C ARG A 169 10.98 14.68 9.05
N LEU A 170 10.18 13.70 9.48
CA LEU A 170 10.03 12.42 8.78
C LEU A 170 8.96 12.51 7.67
N PRO A 171 9.28 12.05 6.45
CA PRO A 171 8.38 12.20 5.30
C PRO A 171 7.00 11.55 5.54
N PRO A 172 5.91 12.11 4.99
CA PRO A 172 4.59 11.49 5.07
C PRO A 172 4.61 10.07 4.49
N LEU A 173 3.95 9.12 5.15
CA LEU A 173 3.87 7.75 4.65
C LEU A 173 3.24 7.68 3.25
N THR A 174 2.34 8.61 2.92
CA THR A 174 1.74 8.74 1.58
C THR A 174 2.78 9.09 0.52
N LEU A 175 3.76 9.95 0.83
CA LEU A 175 4.86 10.29 -0.07
C LEU A 175 5.76 9.07 -0.28
N ILE A 176 6.16 8.40 0.80
CA ILE A 176 6.99 7.19 0.73
C ILE A 176 6.29 6.12 -0.11
N ALA A 177 5.00 5.87 0.14
CA ALA A 177 4.21 4.90 -0.60
C ALA A 177 4.07 5.27 -2.08
N PHE A 178 3.82 6.54 -2.41
CA PHE A 178 3.77 7.02 -3.79
C PHE A 178 5.07 6.76 -4.52
N VAL A 179 6.20 7.22 -3.97
CA VAL A 179 7.54 7.03 -4.55
C VAL A 179 7.86 5.54 -4.72
N THR A 180 7.52 4.72 -3.72
CA THR A 180 7.72 3.27 -3.75
C THR A 180 6.92 2.62 -4.87
N ALA A 181 5.65 2.96 -5.03
CA ALA A 181 4.80 2.47 -6.11
C ALA A 181 5.34 2.88 -7.48
N SER A 182 5.79 4.14 -7.64
CA SER A 182 6.41 4.64 -8.86
C SER A 182 7.72 3.93 -9.21
N ILE A 183 8.58 3.65 -8.21
CA ILE A 183 9.83 2.89 -8.41
C ILE A 183 9.52 1.47 -8.88
N PHE A 184 8.59 0.77 -8.22
CA PHE A 184 8.21 -0.58 -8.66
C PHE A 184 7.57 -0.58 -10.05
N LEU A 185 6.75 0.42 -10.37
CA LEU A 185 6.16 0.57 -11.69
C LEU A 185 7.24 0.73 -12.76
N TRP A 186 8.21 1.61 -12.52
CA TRP A 186 9.35 1.82 -13.41
C TRP A 186 10.13 0.52 -13.62
N ILE A 187 10.54 -0.16 -12.54
CA ILE A 187 11.39 -1.35 -12.63
C ILE A 187 10.65 -2.49 -13.36
N THR A 188 9.37 -2.70 -13.04
CA THR A 188 8.56 -3.75 -13.68
C THR A 188 8.19 -3.41 -15.13
N HIS A 189 8.14 -2.13 -15.50
CA HIS A 189 8.03 -1.69 -16.89
C HIS A 189 9.30 -2.02 -17.67
N LYS A 190 10.47 -1.59 -17.18
CA LYS A 190 11.76 -1.85 -17.85
C LYS A 190 12.02 -3.33 -18.07
N ARG A 191 11.75 -4.18 -17.07
CA ARG A 191 11.95 -5.65 -17.19
C ARG A 191 11.09 -6.31 -18.27
N LYS A 192 9.93 -5.74 -18.61
CA LYS A 192 9.12 -6.27 -19.73
C LYS A 192 9.80 -5.98 -21.06
N HIS A 193 10.40 -4.80 -21.21
CA HIS A 193 11.02 -4.36 -22.46
C HIS A 193 12.44 -4.91 -22.67
N SER A 194 13.15 -5.33 -21.61
CA SER A 194 14.48 -5.94 -21.73
C SER A 194 14.46 -7.44 -22.06
N ASN A 195 13.30 -8.08 -22.01
CA ASN A 195 13.12 -9.52 -22.28
C ASN A 195 12.42 -9.76 -23.64
N VAL A 196 12.39 -8.74 -24.49
CA VAL A 196 11.99 -8.77 -25.90
C VAL A 196 13.24 -8.43 -26.69
#